data_AF-A0A7K1A8J5-F1
#
_entry.id   AF-A0A7K1A8J5-F1
#
_cell.length_a   1.000
_cell.length_b   1.000
_cell.length_c   1.000
_cell.angle_alpha   90.00
_cell.angle_beta   90.00
_cell.angle_gamma   90.00
#
_symmetry.space_group_name_H-M   'P 1'
#
loop_
_entity.id
_entity.type
_entity.pdbx_description
1 polymer ?
#
loop_
_entity_poly.entity_id
_entity_poly.type
_entity_poly.pdbx_seq_one_letter_code
_entity_poly.pdbx_strand_id
1 'polypeptide(L)'
;MRTVISNTEVDGRLVSVVIEDGIIVAIDEALSANDAGVIDANRGALIPGLHDHHVHLLAMAARLEGVDLDALEDADAFDRA
;
A
#
# COMPACT_ATOMS: atom_id res chain seq x y z
N MET A 1 -4.77 -11.24 15.60
CA MET A 1 -5.63 -10.14 15.08
C MET A 1 -6.30 -10.61 13.81
N ARG A 2 -7.62 -10.46 13.72
CA ARG A 2 -8.41 -10.85 12.55
C ARG A 2 -8.91 -9.62 11.81
N THR A 3 -8.68 -9.57 10.51
CA THR A 3 -9.10 -8.49 9.62
C THR A 3 -9.87 -9.08 8.45
N VAL A 4 -10.94 -8.42 8.04
CA VAL A 4 -11.69 -8.77 6.83
C VAL A 4 -11.66 -7.59 5.88
N ILE A 5 -11.19 -7.80 4.66
CA ILE A 5 -11.33 -6.85 3.57
C ILE A 5 -12.55 -7.27 2.76
N SER A 6 -13.65 -6.52 2.85
CA SER A 6 -14.91 -6.83 2.18
C SER A 6 -15.08 -6.03 0.89
N ASN A 7 -15.99 -6.50 0.02
CA ASN A 7 -16.33 -5.84 -1.26
C ASN A 7 -15.09 -5.49 -2.09
N THR A 8 -14.13 -6.41 -2.20
CA THR A 8 -12.90 -6.16 -2.98
C THR A 8 -12.92 -6.98 -4.26
N GLU A 9 -12.27 -6.46 -5.31
CA GLU A 9 -12.00 -7.21 -6.53
C GLU A 9 -10.67 -7.95 -6.43
N VAL A 10 -10.68 -9.25 -6.68
CA VAL A 10 -9.49 -10.10 -6.80
C VAL A 10 -9.63 -10.96 -8.06
N ASP A 11 -8.70 -10.83 -9.00
CA ASP A 11 -8.67 -11.57 -10.28
C ASP A 11 -10.01 -11.52 -11.05
N GLY A 12 -10.64 -10.35 -11.09
CA GLY A 12 -11.91 -10.06 -11.74
C GLY A 12 -13.15 -10.44 -10.94
N ARG A 13 -13.01 -10.93 -9.71
CA ARG A 13 -14.10 -11.44 -8.88
C ARG A 13 -14.33 -10.55 -7.66
N LEU A 14 -15.59 -10.23 -7.38
CA LEU A 14 -15.97 -9.48 -6.17
C LEU A 14 -16.07 -10.45 -4.99
N VAL A 15 -15.16 -10.34 -4.03
CA VAL A 15 -15.02 -11.26 -2.90
C VAL A 15 -14.73 -10.51 -1.59
N SER A 16 -14.65 -11.25 -0.49
CA SER A 16 -14.05 -10.82 0.77
C SER A 16 -12.81 -11.67 1.07
N VAL A 17 -11.79 -11.05 1.68
CA VAL A 17 -10.54 -11.70 2.09
C VAL A 17 -10.39 -11.65 3.60
N VAL A 18 -10.14 -12.79 4.23
CA VAL A 18 -9.94 -12.91 5.68
C VAL A 18 -8.46 -13.09 5.96
N ILE A 19 -7.95 -12.26 6.86
CA ILE A 19 -6.56 -12.27 7.30
C ILE A 19 -6.53 -12.56 8.80
N GLU A 20 -5.74 -13.54 9.20
CA GLU A 20 -5.46 -13.86 10.60
C GLU A 20 -3.96 -13.81 10.83
N ASP A 21 -3.54 -13.00 11.79
CA ASP A 21 -2.13 -12.87 12.20
C ASP A 21 -1.17 -12.64 11.03
N GLY A 22 -1.61 -11.83 10.05
CA GLY A 22 -0.85 -11.46 8.86
C GLY A 22 -0.93 -12.46 7.70
N ILE A 23 -1.68 -13.55 7.85
CA ILE A 23 -1.82 -14.60 6.84
C ILE A 23 -3.24 -14.60 6.27
N ILE A 24 -3.36 -14.72 4.95
CA ILE A 24 -4.65 -14.90 4.28
C ILE A 24 -5.15 -16.33 4.58
N VAL A 25 -6.30 -16.44 5.24
CA VAL A 25 -6.90 -17.73 5.62
C VAL A 25 -8.16 -18.09 4.82
N ALA A 26 -8.79 -17.12 4.15
CA ALA A 26 -9.93 -17.37 3.26
C ALA A 26 -10.11 -16.26 2.22
N ILE A 27 -10.63 -16.62 1.04
CA ILE A 27 -11.07 -15.72 -0.03
C ILE A 27 -12.41 -16.27 -0.55
N ASP A 28 -13.52 -15.56 -0.30
CA ASP A 28 -14.86 -16.03 -0.69
C ASP A 28 -15.89 -14.88 -0.75
N GLU A 29 -16.98 -15.08 -1.47
CA GLU A 29 -18.06 -14.10 -1.73
C GLU A 29 -18.98 -13.90 -0.52
N ALA A 30 -19.08 -14.90 0.38
CA ALA A 30 -20.09 -14.96 1.44
C ALA A 30 -19.53 -14.90 2.87
N LEU A 31 -18.33 -14.34 3.07
CA LEU A 31 -17.73 -14.25 4.41
C LEU A 31 -18.40 -13.12 5.20
N SER A 32 -19.21 -13.47 6.20
CA SER A 32 -19.89 -12.47 7.03
C SER A 32 -18.89 -11.76 7.94
N ALA A 33 -19.04 -10.44 8.02
CA ALA A 33 -18.21 -9.48 8.74
C ALA A 33 -18.40 -9.50 10.27
N ASN A 34 -19.03 -10.54 10.82
CA ASN A 34 -19.72 -10.42 12.11
C ASN A 34 -18.81 -10.25 13.34
N ASP A 35 -17.50 -10.51 13.27
CA ASP A 35 -16.64 -10.52 14.47
C ASP A 35 -15.19 -10.04 14.26
N ALA A 36 -14.91 -9.16 13.27
CA ALA A 36 -13.54 -8.71 12.98
C ALA A 36 -13.44 -7.21 12.64
N GLY A 37 -12.23 -6.67 12.65
CA GLY A 37 -11.96 -5.35 12.07
C GLY A 37 -12.20 -5.41 10.56
N VAL A 38 -13.31 -4.84 10.11
CA VAL A 38 -13.76 -4.90 8.71
C VAL A 38 -13.34 -3.63 7.97
N ILE A 39 -12.74 -3.80 6.81
CA ILE A 39 -12.35 -2.74 5.89
C ILE A 39 -13.17 -2.94 4.60
N ASP A 40 -14.06 -2.00 4.29
CA ASP A 40 -14.77 -2.01 3.01
C ASP A 40 -13.88 -1.43 1.91
N ALA A 41 -13.53 -2.26 0.92
CA ALA A 41 -12.70 -1.86 -0.22
C ALA A 41 -13.47 -1.04 -1.28
N ASN A 42 -14.78 -0.82 -1.12
CA ASN A 42 -15.61 -0.05 -2.05
C ASN A 42 -15.47 -0.53 -3.52
N ARG A 43 -15.39 -1.85 -3.71
CA ARG A 43 -15.18 -2.51 -5.02
C ARG A 43 -13.81 -2.23 -5.65
N GLY A 44 -12.85 -1.75 -4.86
CA GLY A 44 -11.47 -1.57 -5.29
C GLY A 44 -10.74 -2.90 -5.44
N ALA A 45 -9.74 -2.90 -6.32
CA ALA A 45 -8.85 -4.04 -6.54
C ALA A 45 -7.94 -4.27 -5.32
N LEU A 46 -7.92 -5.51 -4.82
CA LEU A 46 -6.93 -5.99 -3.88
C LEU A 46 -5.91 -6.83 -4.63
N ILE A 47 -4.71 -6.28 -4.74
CA ILE A 47 -3.58 -6.92 -5.41
C ILE A 47 -2.60 -7.48 -4.39
N PRO A 48 -1.75 -8.45 -4.77
CA PRO A 48 -0.58 -8.79 -3.98
C PRO A 48 0.26 -7.55 -3.68
N GLY A 49 0.88 -7.52 -2.49
CA GLY A 49 1.83 -6.47 -2.14
C GLY A 49 2.94 -6.37 -3.19
N LEU A 50 3.32 -5.15 -3.56
CA LEU A 50 4.42 -4.94 -4.49
C LEU A 50 5.73 -5.40 -3.83
N HIS A 51 6.48 -6.24 -4.55
CA HIS A 51 7.79 -6.73 -4.10
C HIS A 51 8.85 -6.23 -5.08
N ASP A 52 9.62 -5.22 -4.67
CA ASP A 52 10.79 -4.75 -5.40
C ASP A 52 12.01 -5.58 -4.96
N HIS A 53 12.62 -6.29 -5.91
CA HIS A 53 13.75 -7.17 -5.65
C HIS A 53 15.11 -6.45 -5.73
N HIS A 54 15.15 -5.21 -6.22
CA HIS A 54 16.39 -4.45 -6.33
C HIS A 54 16.13 -2.98 -6.03
N VAL A 55 16.32 -2.62 -4.77
CA VAL A 55 16.18 -1.25 -4.29
C VAL A 55 17.36 -0.86 -3.41
N HIS A 56 17.80 0.40 -3.53
CA HIS A 56 18.85 0.98 -2.68
C HIS A 56 18.21 1.82 -1.57
N LEU A 57 17.69 1.17 -0.52
CA LEU A 57 16.92 1.84 0.55
C LEU A 57 17.66 3.02 1.19
N LEU A 58 18.96 2.89 1.44
CA LEU A 58 19.77 3.97 2.03
C LEU A 58 19.95 5.16 1.08
N ALA A 59 20.07 4.90 -0.23
CA ALA A 59 20.15 5.98 -1.22
C ALA A 59 18.79 6.70 -1.36
N MET A 60 17.67 5.98 -1.26
CA MET A 60 16.34 6.58 -1.22
C MET A 60 16.13 7.46 0.00
N ALA A 61 16.56 7.00 1.19
CA ALA A 61 16.51 7.80 2.41
C ALA A 61 17.36 9.07 2.27
N ALA A 62 18.60 8.95 1.75
CA ALA A 62 19.45 10.11 1.48
C ALA A 62 18.82 11.09 0.47
N ARG A 63 18.11 10.59 -0.54
CA ARG A 63 17.35 11.44 -1.48
C ARG A 63 16.17 12.14 -0.82
N LEU A 64 15.46 11.49 0.10
CA LEU A 64 14.31 12.07 0.80
C LEU A 64 14.70 13.17 1.80
N GLU A 65 15.85 13.02 2.45
CA GLU A 65 16.38 13.97 3.44
C GLU A 65 17.27 15.06 2.81
N GLY A 66 17.59 14.92 1.52
CA GLY A 66 18.39 15.89 0.79
C GLY A 66 17.59 17.16 0.46
N VAL A 67 18.31 18.28 0.33
CA VAL A 67 17.72 19.49 -0.25
C VAL A 67 17.55 19.26 -1.75
N ASP A 68 16.32 19.38 -2.24
CA ASP A 68 16.04 19.31 -3.67
C ASP A 68 16.45 20.63 -4.35
N LEU A 69 17.42 20.55 -5.24
CA LEU A 69 17.94 21.68 -6.01
C LEU A 69 17.45 21.67 -7.46
N ASP A 70 16.61 20.71 -7.87
CA ASP A 70 16.21 20.51 -9.28
C ASP A 70 15.53 21.76 -9.88
N ALA A 71 14.88 22.59 -9.05
CA ALA A 71 14.20 23.81 -9.47
C ALA A 71 15.09 25.07 -9.47
N LEU A 72 16.34 24.99 -9.02
CA LEU A 72 17.25 26.14 -8.97
C LEU A 72 17.98 26.29 -10.31
N GLU A 73 17.93 27.50 -10.87
CA GLU A 73 18.52 27.80 -12.18
C GLU A 73 20.01 28.13 -12.11
N ASP A 74 20.48 28.62 -10.96
CA ASP A 74 21.86 29.04 -10.71
C ASP A 74 22.25 28.92 -9.23
N ALA A 75 23.53 29.15 -8.94
CA ALA A 75 24.06 29.11 -7.57
C ALA A 75 23.50 30.24 -6.69
N ASP A 76 23.26 31.42 -7.26
CA ASP A 76 22.74 32.55 -6.49
C ASP A 76 21.29 32.27 -6.02
N ALA A 77 20.53 31.43 -6.73
CA ALA A 77 19.20 31.00 -6.33
C ALA A 77 19.21 30.13 -5.06
N PHE A 78 20.28 29.38 -4.83
CA PHE A 78 20.46 28.61 -3.59
C PHE A 78 20.63 29.54 -2.38
N ASP A 79 21.45 30.58 -2.51
CA ASP A 79 21.73 31.51 -1.42
C ASP A 79 20.53 32.40 -1.03
N ARG A 80 19.49 32.46 -1.89
CA ARG A 80 18.26 33.25 -1.67
C ARG A 80 17.07 32.45 -1.11
N ALA A 81 17.14 31.12 -1.13
CA ALA A 81 16.06 30.22 -0.69
C ALA A 81 16.01 30.08 0.83
#